data_AF-S6ADD4-F1
#
_entry.id   AF-S6ADD4-F1
#
_cell.length_a   1.000
_cell.length_b   1.000
_cell.length_c   1.000
_cell.angle_alpha   90.00
_cell.angle_beta   90.00
_cell.angle_gamma   90.00
#
_symmetry.space_group_name_H-M   'P 1'
#
loop_
_entity.id
_entity.type
_entity.pdbx_description
1 polymer ?
#
loop_
_entity_poly.entity_id
_entity_poly.type
_entity_poly.pdbx_seq_one_letter_code
_entity_poly.pdbx_strand_id
1 'polypeptide(L)'
;MSSAPTDHPFSVPRYPSGQPCPEAPEHLLVTQGTEAALRGTLAAQLGAVPVSHLALPDFPHQAALQAALRARLDAAPAGLRLELHGDEAFIWPLHALARQAGLQADEILLHCDASGSRRVFCVHCANCQPAGASAHLTCAHCGVVLEVRRHFSQRLGAYLGVCADADQPYQEIQP
;
A
#
# COMPACT_ATOMS: atom_id res chain seq x y z
N MET A 1 -9.44 20.37 21.77
CA MET A 1 -8.22 19.65 22.18
C MET A 1 -7.31 19.61 20.97
N SER A 2 -6.42 20.60 20.83
CA SER A 2 -5.53 20.72 19.66
C SER A 2 -4.43 19.68 19.76
N SER A 3 -4.47 18.68 18.88
CA SER A 3 -3.36 17.78 18.62
C SER A 3 -2.17 18.60 18.13
N ALA A 4 -1.04 18.54 18.84
CA ALA A 4 0.21 19.11 18.36
C ALA A 4 0.56 18.48 16.99
N PRO A 5 1.08 19.25 16.02
CA PRO A 5 1.54 18.67 14.77
C PRO A 5 2.71 17.74 15.07
N THR A 6 2.50 16.44 14.91
CA THR A 6 3.58 15.46 14.91
C THR A 6 4.47 15.78 13.72
N ASP A 7 5.71 16.19 13.98
CA ASP A 7 6.73 16.41 12.94
C ASP A 7 7.02 15.07 12.26
N HIS A 8 6.27 14.81 11.19
CA HIS A 8 6.33 13.57 10.45
C HIS A 8 7.17 13.82 9.21
N PRO A 9 8.26 13.05 9.01
CA PRO A 9 9.21 13.33 7.95
C PRO A 9 8.52 13.32 6.57
N PHE A 10 8.96 14.20 5.67
CA PHE A 10 8.34 14.33 4.34
C PHE A 10 8.50 13.09 3.46
N SER A 11 9.52 12.26 3.74
CA SER A 11 9.89 11.11 2.92
C SER A 11 9.41 9.77 3.46
N VAL A 12 8.45 9.75 4.39
CA VAL A 12 7.82 8.51 4.87
C VAL A 12 6.33 8.51 4.52
N PRO A 13 5.72 7.33 4.28
CA PRO A 13 4.33 7.27 3.90
C PRO A 13 3.45 7.74 5.05
N ARG A 14 2.35 8.42 4.71
CA ARG A 14 1.29 8.78 5.65
C ARG A 14 0.11 7.86 5.38
N TYR A 15 -0.46 7.34 6.45
CA TYR A 15 -1.69 6.55 6.42
C TYR A 15 -2.77 7.35 7.15
N PRO A 16 -3.30 8.43 6.54
CA PRO A 16 -4.34 9.19 7.17
C PRO A 16 -5.57 8.30 7.36
N SER A 17 -5.93 8.03 8.61
CA SER A 17 -7.23 7.46 8.95
C SER A 17 -8.27 8.57 8.84
N GLY A 18 -8.98 8.59 7.71
CA GLY A 18 -10.15 9.44 7.49
C GLY A 18 -11.43 8.72 7.88
N GLN A 19 -12.51 9.47 8.09
CA GLN A 19 -13.86 8.89 8.09
C GLN A 19 -14.31 8.68 6.64
N PRO A 20 -15.04 7.59 6.34
CA PRO A 20 -15.59 7.38 5.01
C PRO A 20 -16.55 8.51 4.64
N CYS A 21 -16.50 8.97 3.40
CA CYS A 21 -17.34 10.05 2.91
C CYS A 21 -18.77 9.54 2.66
N PRO A 22 -19.79 9.94 3.45
CA PRO A 22 -21.15 9.39 3.33
C PRO A 22 -21.88 9.86 2.07
N GLU A 23 -21.41 10.95 1.45
CA GLU A 23 -22.04 11.54 0.26
C GLU A 23 -21.59 10.87 -1.04
N ALA A 24 -20.61 9.95 -0.99
CA ALA A 24 -20.13 9.27 -2.18
C ALA A 24 -21.19 8.30 -2.73
N PRO A 25 -21.33 8.19 -4.07
CA PRO A 25 -22.32 7.31 -4.70
C PRO A 25 -22.06 5.83 -4.45
N GLU A 26 -20.80 5.44 -4.24
CA GLU A 26 -20.41 4.07 -3.96
C GLU A 26 -19.06 4.01 -3.22
N HIS A 27 -18.90 2.99 -2.39
CA HIS A 27 -17.62 2.61 -1.78
C HIS A 27 -17.16 1.23 -2.24
N LEU A 28 -15.86 1.09 -2.45
CA LEU A 28 -15.17 -0.16 -2.72
C LEU A 28 -14.16 -0.44 -1.60
N LEU A 29 -14.39 -1.51 -0.85
CA LEU A 29 -13.46 -2.00 0.16
C LEU A 29 -12.54 -3.07 -0.46
N VAL A 30 -11.25 -3.01 -0.18
CA VAL A 30 -10.29 -4.06 -0.56
C VAL A 30 -9.45 -4.46 0.64
N THR A 31 -9.45 -5.75 0.99
CA THR A 31 -8.78 -6.27 2.19
C THR A 31 -7.74 -7.34 1.87
N GLN A 32 -6.62 -7.34 2.60
CA GLN A 32 -5.61 -8.40 2.52
C GLN A 32 -6.06 -9.69 3.22
N GLY A 33 -6.86 -9.57 4.29
CA GLY A 33 -7.39 -10.69 5.07
C GLY A 33 -8.86 -10.99 4.81
N THR A 34 -9.40 -11.98 5.53
CA THR A 34 -10.82 -12.40 5.52
C THR A 34 -11.71 -11.48 6.38
N GLU A 35 -11.42 -10.18 6.38
CA GLU A 35 -12.05 -9.20 7.26
C GLU A 35 -13.46 -8.82 6.78
N ALA A 36 -14.32 -9.81 6.56
CA ALA A 36 -15.73 -9.62 6.17
C ALA A 36 -16.50 -8.73 7.17
N ALA A 37 -16.06 -8.69 8.43
CA ALA A 37 -16.59 -7.80 9.46
C ALA A 37 -16.34 -6.31 9.14
N LEU A 38 -15.26 -5.96 8.45
CA LEU A 38 -14.99 -4.58 8.03
C LEU A 38 -16.03 -4.10 7.03
N ARG A 39 -16.41 -4.94 6.06
CA ARG A 39 -17.50 -4.63 5.11
C ARG A 39 -18.80 -4.32 5.85
N GLY A 40 -19.15 -5.13 6.85
CA GLY A 40 -20.35 -4.92 7.67
C GLY A 40 -20.29 -3.62 8.48
N THR A 41 -19.13 -3.33 9.08
CA THR A 41 -18.89 -2.08 9.83
C THR A 41 -19.00 -0.85 8.93
N LEU A 42 -18.36 -0.89 7.76
CA LEU A 42 -18.39 0.20 6.79
C LEU A 42 -19.81 0.44 6.25
N ALA A 43 -20.52 -0.63 5.88
CA ALA A 43 -21.92 -0.54 5.45
C ALA A 43 -22.81 0.06 6.55
N ALA A 44 -22.60 -0.31 7.82
CA ALA A 44 -23.36 0.27 8.94
C ALA A 44 -23.07 1.77 9.14
N GLN A 45 -21.83 2.22 8.91
CA GLN A 45 -21.46 3.64 8.99
C GLN A 45 -22.06 4.46 7.84
N LEU A 46 -22.16 3.88 6.65
CA LEU A 46 -22.63 4.54 5.43
C LEU A 46 -24.15 4.44 5.21
N GLY A 47 -24.83 3.55 5.94
CA GLY A 47 -26.27 3.36 5.82
C GLY A 47 -26.67 2.71 4.50
N ALA A 48 -27.33 3.47 3.61
CA ALA A 48 -27.89 2.96 2.37
C ALA A 48 -26.92 2.99 1.17
N VAL A 49 -25.72 3.56 1.33
CA VAL A 49 -24.74 3.66 0.25
C VAL A 49 -24.21 2.26 -0.11
N PRO A 50 -24.14 1.89 -1.40
CA PRO A 50 -23.58 0.61 -1.82
C PRO A 50 -22.11 0.45 -1.42
N VAL A 51 -21.78 -0.71 -0.85
CA VAL A 51 -20.40 -1.11 -0.52
C VAL A 51 -20.07 -2.43 -1.22
N SER A 52 -19.18 -2.38 -2.21
CA SER A 52 -18.59 -3.57 -2.83
C SER A 52 -17.30 -3.97 -2.10
N HIS A 53 -16.92 -5.24 -2.15
CA HIS A 53 -15.76 -5.76 -1.41
C HIS A 53 -14.98 -6.78 -2.25
N LEU A 54 -13.66 -6.61 -2.31
CA LEU A 54 -12.71 -7.57 -2.85
C LEU A 54 -11.73 -7.99 -1.74
N ALA A 55 -11.71 -9.26 -1.36
CA ALA A 55 -10.76 -9.76 -0.37
C ALA A 55 -9.70 -10.64 -1.04
N LEU A 56 -8.41 -10.44 -0.72
CA LEU A 56 -7.31 -11.27 -1.28
C LEU A 56 -7.56 -12.79 -1.15
N PRO A 57 -8.11 -13.33 -0.04
CA PRO A 57 -8.41 -14.76 0.08
C PRO A 57 -9.42 -15.31 -0.95
N ASP A 58 -10.22 -14.45 -1.57
CA ASP A 58 -11.17 -14.84 -2.63
C ASP A 58 -10.48 -15.00 -4.00
N PHE A 59 -9.19 -14.71 -4.08
CA PHE A 59 -8.38 -14.79 -5.30
C PHE A 59 -7.19 -15.73 -5.11
N PRO A 60 -6.73 -16.43 -6.16
CA PRO A 60 -5.62 -17.37 -6.06
C PRO A 60 -4.27 -16.70 -5.73
N HIS A 61 -4.10 -15.43 -6.10
CA HIS A 61 -2.92 -14.63 -5.84
C HIS A 61 -3.20 -13.14 -6.01
N GLN A 62 -2.31 -12.28 -5.49
CA GLN A 62 -2.47 -10.82 -5.54
C GLN A 62 -2.65 -10.28 -6.95
N ALA A 63 -2.00 -10.85 -7.98
CA ALA A 63 -2.19 -10.39 -9.36
C ALA A 63 -3.63 -10.59 -9.89
N ALA A 64 -4.36 -11.61 -9.41
CA ALA A 64 -5.75 -11.84 -9.81
C ALA A 64 -6.68 -10.82 -9.12
N LEU A 65 -6.45 -10.52 -7.84
CA LEU A 65 -7.12 -9.42 -7.14
C LEU A 65 -6.87 -8.07 -7.85
N GLN A 66 -5.63 -7.81 -8.26
CA GLN A 66 -5.25 -6.59 -8.98
C GLN A 66 -6.01 -6.45 -10.31
N ALA A 67 -6.16 -7.55 -11.06
CA ALA A 67 -6.94 -7.57 -12.29
C ALA A 67 -8.43 -7.30 -12.03
N ALA A 68 -9.00 -7.91 -10.98
CA ALA A 68 -10.39 -7.68 -10.58
C ALA A 68 -10.62 -6.23 -10.12
N LEU A 69 -9.70 -5.67 -9.34
CA LEU A 69 -9.72 -4.26 -8.94
C LEU A 69 -9.68 -3.35 -10.17
N ARG A 70 -8.78 -3.59 -11.13
CA ARG A 70 -8.71 -2.81 -12.37
C ARG A 70 -10.04 -2.82 -13.11
N ALA A 71 -10.61 -4.00 -13.35
CA ALA A 71 -11.90 -4.14 -14.02
C ALA A 71 -13.03 -3.41 -13.27
N ARG A 72 -13.02 -3.46 -11.93
CA ARG A 72 -13.99 -2.75 -11.10
C ARG A 72 -13.87 -1.24 -11.23
N LEU A 73 -12.65 -0.71 -11.22
CA LEU A 73 -12.37 0.72 -11.37
C LEU A 73 -12.73 1.23 -12.77
N ASP A 74 -12.45 0.44 -13.81
CA ASP A 74 -12.76 0.81 -15.20
C ASP A 74 -14.28 0.93 -15.45
N ALA A 75 -15.09 0.16 -14.69
CA ALA A 75 -16.55 0.18 -14.76
C ALA A 75 -17.20 1.11 -13.71
N ALA A 76 -16.43 1.75 -12.84
CA ALA A 76 -16.96 2.56 -11.75
C ALA A 76 -17.43 3.95 -12.24
N PRO A 77 -18.52 4.48 -11.67
CA PRO A 77 -18.88 5.88 -11.90
C PRO A 77 -17.87 6.82 -11.23
N ALA A 78 -17.84 8.08 -11.68
CA ALA A 78 -17.09 9.13 -11.00
C ALA A 78 -17.58 9.30 -9.55
N GLY A 79 -16.64 9.54 -8.63
CA GLY A 79 -16.92 9.71 -7.20
C GLY A 79 -16.86 8.43 -6.36
N LEU A 80 -16.44 7.29 -6.92
CA LEU A 80 -16.14 6.08 -6.16
C LEU A 80 -15.10 6.39 -5.06
N ARG A 81 -15.38 5.95 -3.83
CA ARG A 81 -14.39 5.96 -2.73
C ARG A 81 -13.79 4.58 -2.55
N LEU A 82 -12.48 4.51 -2.41
CA LEU A 82 -11.72 3.27 -2.27
C LEU A 82 -11.10 3.20 -0.87
N GLU A 83 -11.34 2.10 -0.17
CA GLU A 83 -10.71 1.79 1.11
C GLU A 83 -9.79 0.57 0.96
N LEU A 84 -8.50 0.74 1.28
CA LEU A 84 -7.49 -0.32 1.19
C LEU A 84 -7.01 -0.71 2.60
N HIS A 85 -7.16 -1.98 2.94
CA HIS A 85 -6.77 -2.54 4.25
C HIS A 85 -5.73 -3.64 4.08
N GLY A 86 -4.58 -3.48 4.73
CA GLY A 86 -3.50 -4.46 4.72
C GLY A 86 -2.16 -3.85 5.08
N ASP A 87 -1.08 -4.59 4.83
CA ASP A 87 0.29 -4.09 4.98
C ASP A 87 0.73 -3.20 3.82
N GLU A 88 1.92 -2.60 3.94
CA GLU A 88 2.46 -1.68 2.93
C GLU A 88 2.68 -2.38 1.58
N ALA A 89 3.13 -3.63 1.58
CA ALA A 89 3.36 -4.38 0.36
C ALA A 89 2.06 -4.71 -0.39
N PHE A 90 0.94 -4.82 0.33
CA PHE A 90 -0.38 -5.04 -0.22
C PHE A 90 -1.03 -3.76 -0.74
N ILE A 91 -1.14 -2.73 0.10
CA ILE A 91 -1.95 -1.53 -0.21
C ILE A 91 -1.31 -0.65 -1.29
N TRP A 92 0.01 -0.51 -1.33
CA TRP A 92 0.64 0.46 -2.23
C TRP A 92 0.57 0.09 -3.71
N PRO A 93 0.76 -1.17 -4.13
CA PRO A 93 0.46 -1.58 -5.49
C PRO A 93 -1.00 -1.29 -5.89
N LEU A 94 -1.96 -1.54 -4.99
CA LEU A 94 -3.39 -1.28 -5.26
C LEU A 94 -3.69 0.23 -5.35
N HIS A 95 -3.08 1.02 -4.46
CA HIS A 95 -3.13 2.49 -4.53
C HIS A 95 -2.58 2.99 -5.87
N ALA A 96 -1.44 2.46 -6.35
CA ALA A 96 -0.90 2.82 -7.65
C ALA A 96 -1.86 2.46 -8.80
N LEU A 97 -2.54 1.31 -8.75
CA LEU A 97 -3.57 0.95 -9.74
C LEU A 97 -4.74 1.94 -9.71
N ALA A 98 -5.22 2.32 -8.53
CA ALA A 98 -6.29 3.29 -8.35
C ALA A 98 -5.92 4.68 -8.89
N ARG A 99 -4.71 5.16 -8.57
CA ARG A 99 -4.19 6.43 -9.12
C ARG A 99 -4.07 6.39 -10.65
N GLN A 100 -3.68 5.25 -11.23
CA GLN A 100 -3.65 5.07 -12.68
C GLN A 100 -5.05 5.02 -13.32
N ALA A 101 -6.07 4.59 -12.57
CA ALA A 101 -7.47 4.64 -13.00
C ALA A 101 -8.09 6.04 -12.90
N GLY A 102 -7.39 7.01 -12.30
CA GLY A 102 -7.82 8.40 -12.22
C GLY A 102 -8.34 8.85 -10.86
N LEU A 103 -8.41 7.95 -9.86
CA LEU A 103 -8.85 8.33 -8.50
C LEU A 103 -7.90 9.36 -7.89
N GLN A 104 -8.46 10.35 -7.21
CA GLN A 104 -7.74 11.34 -6.43
C GLN A 104 -7.24 10.77 -5.10
N ALA A 105 -6.20 11.40 -4.52
CA ALA A 105 -5.58 10.88 -3.30
C ALA A 105 -6.55 10.92 -2.11
N ASP A 106 -7.48 11.88 -2.10
CA ASP A 106 -8.57 12.00 -1.12
C ASP A 106 -9.74 11.04 -1.40
N GLU A 107 -9.79 10.39 -2.56
CA GLU A 107 -10.74 9.32 -2.89
C GLU A 107 -10.24 7.95 -2.44
N ILE A 108 -9.01 7.86 -1.93
CA ILE A 108 -8.37 6.60 -1.50
C ILE A 108 -7.99 6.69 -0.02
N LEU A 109 -8.68 5.92 0.81
CA LEU A 109 -8.35 5.75 2.22
C LEU A 109 -7.44 4.52 2.41
N LEU A 110 -6.37 4.71 3.19
CA LEU A 110 -5.37 3.68 3.45
C LEU A 110 -5.35 3.30 4.93
N HIS A 111 -5.71 2.06 5.21
CA HIS A 111 -5.64 1.44 6.53
C HIS A 111 -4.47 0.46 6.55
N CYS A 112 -3.31 0.97 6.95
CA CYS A 112 -2.06 0.22 6.91
C CYS A 112 -1.72 -0.44 8.25
N ASP A 113 -1.44 -1.73 8.24
CA ASP A 113 -0.68 -2.38 9.32
C ASP A 113 0.83 -2.18 9.08
N ALA A 114 1.42 -1.22 9.79
CA ALA A 114 2.84 -0.89 9.67
C ALA A 114 3.79 -1.98 10.22
N SER A 115 3.26 -3.01 10.90
CA SER A 115 4.06 -4.14 11.37
C SER A 115 4.21 -5.25 10.32
N GLY A 116 3.42 -5.19 9.24
CA GLY A 116 3.42 -6.15 8.15
C GLY A 116 4.58 -6.01 7.17
N SER A 117 4.44 -6.63 6.00
CA SER A 117 5.47 -6.60 4.97
C SER A 117 5.49 -5.27 4.21
N ARG A 118 6.66 -4.89 3.73
CA ARG A 118 6.87 -3.70 2.90
C ARG A 118 7.63 -4.05 1.63
N ARG A 119 7.88 -3.07 0.77
CA ARG A 119 8.69 -3.24 -0.44
C ARG A 119 9.92 -2.34 -0.38
N VAL A 120 11.02 -2.84 -0.94
CA VAL A 120 12.26 -2.08 -1.13
C VAL A 120 12.60 -2.05 -2.61
N PHE A 121 12.85 -0.85 -3.13
CA PHE A 121 13.36 -0.59 -4.47
C PHE A 121 14.88 -0.56 -4.45
N CYS A 122 15.51 -1.48 -5.18
CA CYS A 122 16.96 -1.49 -5.34
C CYS A 122 17.39 -0.44 -6.37
N VAL A 123 18.19 0.55 -5.96
CA VAL A 123 18.70 1.58 -6.89
C VAL A 123 19.65 1.03 -7.95
N HIS A 124 20.27 -0.13 -7.70
CA HIS A 124 21.22 -0.73 -8.62
C HIS A 124 20.54 -1.39 -9.82
N CYS A 125 19.56 -2.27 -9.58
CA CYS A 125 18.89 -3.02 -10.66
C CYS A 125 17.45 -2.55 -10.95
N ALA A 126 16.96 -1.53 -10.26
CA ALA A 126 15.62 -0.96 -10.39
C ALA A 126 14.45 -1.93 -10.09
N ASN A 127 14.71 -3.07 -9.43
CA ASN A 127 13.65 -4.00 -9.02
C ASN A 127 13.13 -3.68 -7.61
N CYS A 128 11.81 -3.80 -7.45
CA CYS A 128 11.16 -3.80 -6.15
C CYS A 128 11.00 -5.23 -5.63
N GLN A 129 11.28 -5.46 -4.35
CA GLN A 129 11.15 -6.77 -3.71
C GLN A 129 10.47 -6.67 -2.34
N PRO A 130 9.79 -7.73 -1.87
CA PRO A 130 9.29 -7.80 -0.50
C PRO A 130 10.44 -7.67 0.50
N ALA A 131 10.18 -6.99 1.62
CA ALA A 131 11.14 -6.81 2.69
C ALA A 131 10.41 -6.72 4.04
N GLY A 132 11.06 -7.17 5.10
CA GLY A 132 10.65 -6.86 6.47
C GLY A 132 11.17 -5.50 6.93
N ALA A 133 11.08 -5.24 8.23
CA ALA A 133 11.51 -3.98 8.85
C ALA A 133 13.05 -3.79 8.96
N SER A 134 13.85 -4.79 8.58
CA SER A 134 15.32 -4.72 8.66
C SER A 134 15.88 -3.50 7.93
N ALA A 135 16.91 -2.88 8.52
CA ALA A 135 17.66 -1.78 7.91
C ALA A 135 18.57 -2.26 6.76
N HIS A 136 18.91 -3.55 6.72
CA HIS A 136 19.74 -4.13 5.67
C HIS A 136 19.12 -5.39 5.07
N LEU A 137 19.31 -5.60 3.77
CA LEU A 137 18.91 -6.83 3.08
C LEU A 137 19.73 -7.05 1.80
N THR A 138 19.92 -8.31 1.43
CA THR A 138 20.52 -8.67 0.14
C THR A 138 19.46 -8.61 -0.95
N CYS A 139 19.72 -7.91 -2.06
CA CYS A 139 18.80 -7.86 -3.18
C CYS A 139 18.66 -9.24 -3.82
N ALA A 140 17.43 -9.76 -3.87
CA ALA A 140 17.13 -11.07 -4.45
C ALA A 140 17.38 -11.16 -5.97
N HIS A 141 17.54 -10.01 -6.64
CA HIS A 141 17.75 -9.95 -8.10
C HIS A 141 19.21 -9.75 -8.50
N CYS A 142 19.94 -8.87 -7.82
CA CYS A 142 21.31 -8.52 -8.21
C CYS A 142 22.37 -8.91 -7.17
N GLY A 143 21.99 -9.38 -5.99
CA GLY A 143 22.91 -9.78 -4.93
C GLY A 143 23.54 -8.63 -4.15
N VAL A 144 23.35 -7.37 -4.55
CA VAL A 144 23.88 -6.22 -3.81
C VAL A 144 23.26 -6.15 -2.42
N VAL A 145 24.07 -5.96 -1.38
CA VAL A 145 23.60 -5.68 -0.03
C VAL A 145 23.13 -4.23 0.06
N LEU A 146 21.89 -4.06 0.46
CA LEU A 146 21.20 -2.79 0.50
C LEU A 146 21.05 -2.29 1.92
N GLU A 147 21.34 -1.01 2.14
CA GLU A 147 20.83 -0.23 3.27
C GLU A 147 19.47 0.37 2.87
N VAL A 148 18.44 0.07 3.67
CA VAL A 148 17.07 0.55 3.48
C VAL A 148 16.93 1.91 4.16
N ARG A 149 16.87 2.96 3.34
CA ARG A 149 16.66 4.33 3.82
C ARG A 149 15.20 4.55 4.20
N ARG A 150 14.96 5.43 5.17
CA ARG A 150 13.62 5.96 5.50
C ARG A 150 13.15 6.98 4.45
N HIS A 151 13.23 6.61 3.17
CA HIS A 151 12.76 7.39 2.03
C HIS A 151 11.84 6.52 1.18
N PHE A 152 10.57 6.91 1.12
CA PHE A 152 9.49 6.15 0.52
C PHE A 152 8.95 6.83 -0.73
N SER A 153 8.87 6.06 -1.81
CA SER A 153 8.26 6.51 -3.06
C SER A 153 6.82 6.00 -3.15
N GLN A 154 5.85 6.91 -3.02
CA GLN A 154 4.43 6.59 -3.20
C GLN A 154 4.12 6.03 -4.59
N ARG A 155 4.84 6.49 -5.61
CA ARG A 155 4.69 6.00 -6.98
C ARG A 155 5.13 4.55 -7.14
N LEU A 156 6.22 4.15 -6.47
CA LEU A 156 6.73 2.78 -6.51
C LEU A 156 6.09 1.88 -5.45
N GLY A 157 5.52 2.47 -4.41
CA GLY A 157 5.05 1.74 -3.24
C GLY A 157 6.18 1.07 -2.47
N ALA A 158 7.36 1.70 -2.40
CA ALA A 158 8.57 1.08 -1.88
C ALA A 158 9.53 2.08 -1.23
N TYR A 159 10.30 1.59 -0.25
CA TYR A 159 11.43 2.30 0.36
C TYR A 159 12.67 2.19 -0.53
N LEU A 160 13.53 3.19 -0.46
CA LEU A 160 14.79 3.24 -1.20
C LEU A 160 15.84 2.32 -0.56
N GLY A 161 16.32 1.33 -1.31
CA GLY A 161 17.47 0.49 -0.95
C GLY A 161 18.70 0.91 -1.74
N VAL A 162 19.73 1.40 -1.05
CA VAL A 162 21.00 1.84 -1.64
C VAL A 162 22.12 0.86 -1.31
N CYS A 163 23.18 0.81 -2.11
CA CYS A 163 24.35 -0.03 -1.80
C CYS A 163 24.87 0.30 -0.40
N ALA A 164 24.96 -0.71 0.48
CA ALA A 164 25.38 -0.53 1.86
C ALA A 164 26.88 -0.18 1.95
N ASP A 165 27.70 -0.87 1.15
CA ASP A 165 29.12 -0.59 0.97
C ASP A 165 29.43 -0.57 -0.54
N ALA A 166 29.89 0.57 -1.04
CA ALA A 166 30.22 0.73 -2.46
C ALA A 166 31.53 0.04 -2.85
N ASP A 167 32.46 -0.13 -1.90
CA ASP A 167 33.74 -0.81 -2.13
C ASP A 167 33.55 -2.34 -2.09
N GLN A 168 32.54 -2.82 -1.34
CA GLN A 168 32.22 -4.25 -1.20
C GLN A 168 30.71 -4.54 -1.36
N PRO A 169 30.13 -4.32 -2.56
CA PRO A 169 28.68 -4.35 -2.78
C PRO A 169 28.01 -5.71 -2.53
N TYR A 170 28.78 -6.81 -2.60
CA TYR A 170 28.29 -8.19 -2.46
C TYR A 170 28.72 -8.86 -1.15
N GLN A 171 29.34 -8.12 -0.24
CA GLN A 171 29.75 -8.66 1.05
C GLN A 171 28.51 -8.94 1.91
N GLU A 172 28.47 -10.11 2.54
CA GLU A 172 27.36 -10.53 3.40
C GLU A 172 27.11 -9.55 4.55
N ILE A 173 25.85 -9.43 4.96
CA ILE A 173 25.43 -8.58 6.08
C ILE A 173 26.07 -9.13 7.36
N GLN A 174 26.96 -8.36 7.98
CA GLN A 174 27.48 -8.69 9.30
C GLN A 174 26.41 -8.38 10.37
N PRO A 175 26.19 -9.31 11.33
CA PRO A 175 25.17 -9.16 12.37
C PRO A 175 25.50 -8.05 13.38
#